data_AF-A0A929VK92-F1
#
_entry.id   AF-A0A929VK92-F1
#
_cell.length_a   1.000
_cell.length_b   1.000
_cell.length_c   1.000
_cell.angle_alpha   90.00
_cell.angle_beta   90.00
_cell.angle_gamma   90.00
#
_symmetry.space_group_name_H-M   'P 1'
#
loop_
_entity.id
_entity.type
_entity.pdbx_description
1 polymer ?
#
loop_
_entity_poly.entity_id
_entity_poly.type
_entity_poly.pdbx_seq_one_letter_code
_entity_poly.pdbx_strand_id
1 'polypeptide(L)' 'MGKLVLMNHPLIEHKIGYIRRTSTGTKDFRDAIGEIAMLIGYEATRDLELQEVEIETPICKTTVKE' A
#
# COMPACT_ATOMS: atom_id res chain seq x y z
N MET A 1 9.90 21.43 -8.44
CA MET A 1 9.06 20.44 -9.15
C MET A 1 9.05 19.18 -8.28
N GLY A 2 7.89 18.63 -7.94
CA GLY A 2 7.81 17.47 -7.04
C GLY A 2 8.33 16.17 -7.68
N LYS A 3 8.72 15.18 -6.86
CA LYS A 3 9.11 13.84 -7.31
C LYS A 3 7.87 13.11 -7.85
N LEU A 4 7.86 12.73 -9.12
CA LEU A 4 6.86 11.84 -9.69
C LEU A 4 7.26 10.40 -9.41
N VAL A 5 6.37 9.62 -8.79
CA VAL A 5 6.54 8.17 -8.60
C VAL A 5 5.56 7.45 -9.51
N LEU A 6 6.08 6.65 -10.43
CA LEU A 6 5.28 5.83 -11.34
C LEU A 6 5.09 4.44 -10.73
N MET A 7 3.85 4.13 -10.33
CA MET A 7 3.52 2.84 -9.72
C MET A 7 3.24 1.76 -10.77
N ASN A 8 4.32 1.19 -11.33
CA ASN A 8 4.28 0.10 -12.30
C ASN A 8 4.05 -1.26 -11.63
N HIS A 9 2.85 -1.47 -11.07
CA HIS A 9 2.48 -2.74 -10.44
C HIS A 9 1.34 -3.43 -11.23
N PRO A 10 1.49 -4.71 -11.62
CA PRO A 10 0.50 -5.42 -12.43
C PRO A 10 -0.92 -5.44 -11.84
N LEU A 11 -1.04 -5.54 -10.51
CA LEU A 11 -2.34 -5.48 -9.83
C LEU A 11 -3.00 -4.10 -9.93
N ILE A 12 -2.23 -3.01 -9.93
CA ILE A 12 -2.79 -1.66 -10.10
C ILE A 12 -3.29 -1.53 -11.53
N GLU A 13 -2.50 -1.94 -12.52
CA GLU A 13 -2.88 -1.89 -13.94
C GLU A 13 -4.15 -2.69 -14.22
N HIS A 14 -4.21 -3.95 -13.73
CA HIS A 14 -5.38 -4.80 -13.85
C HIS A 14 -6.63 -4.17 -13.23
N LYS A 15 -6.53 -3.64 -11.99
CA LYS A 15 -7.66 -3.04 -11.28
C LYS A 15 -8.12 -1.74 -11.91
N ILE A 16 -7.20 -0.90 -12.40
CA ILE A 16 -7.56 0.30 -13.17
C ILE A 16 -8.32 -0.09 -14.44
N GLY A 17 -7.88 -1.13 -15.16
CA GLY A 17 -8.62 -1.65 -16.31
C GLY A 17 -10.02 -2.13 -15.94
N TYR A 18 -10.17 -2.80 -14.79
CA TYR A 18 -11.46 -3.30 -14.30
C TYR A 18 -12.43 -2.18 -13.91
N ILE A 19 -12.01 -1.18 -13.13
CA ILE A 19 -12.89 -0.08 -12.69
C ILE A 19 -13.35 0.84 -13.82
N ARG A 20 -12.64 0.85 -14.95
CA ARG A 20 -12.98 1.66 -16.13
C ARG A 20 -14.06 1.04 -17.02
N ARG A 21 -14.44 -0.23 -16.77
CA ARG A 21 -15.51 -0.89 -17.54
C ARG A 21 -16.86 -0.28 -17.20
N THR A 22 -17.69 0.00 -18.20
CA THR A 22 -19.06 0.53 -18.01
C THR A 22 -19.97 -0.44 -17.26
N SER A 23 -19.64 -1.73 -17.28
CA SER A 23 -20.36 -2.79 -16.58
C SER A 23 -20.00 -2.91 -15.09
N THR A 24 -18.98 -2.19 -14.60
CA THR A 24 -18.55 -2.29 -13.21
C THR A 24 -19.53 -1.57 -12.29
N GLY A 25 -20.18 -2.34 -11.41
CA GLY A 25 -21.15 -1.81 -10.45
C GLY A 25 -20.50 -1.00 -9.33
N THR A 26 -21.30 -0.17 -8.65
CA THR A 26 -20.82 0.76 -7.62
C THR A 26 -20.12 0.07 -6.45
N LYS A 27 -20.55 -1.14 -6.06
CA LYS A 27 -19.90 -1.92 -5.00
C LYS A 27 -18.48 -2.31 -5.41
N ASP A 28 -18.35 -3.01 -6.54
CA ASP A 28 -17.07 -3.53 -7.00
C ASP A 28 -16.09 -2.42 -7.36
N PHE A 29 -16.58 -1.28 -7.84
CA PHE A 29 -15.77 -0.08 -8.04
C PHE A 29 -15.13 0.40 -6.73
N ARG A 30 -15.93 0.54 -5.66
CA ARG A 30 -15.43 1.00 -4.36
C ARG A 30 -14.43 0.02 -3.75
N ASP A 31 -14.73 -1.27 -3.84
CA ASP A 31 -13.85 -2.32 -3.32
C ASP A 31 -12.49 -2.30 -4.05
N ALA A 32 -12.51 -2.26 -5.39
CA ALA A 32 -11.29 -2.21 -6.20
C ALA A 32 -10.46 -0.93 -5.98
N ILE A 33 -11.11 0.22 -5.75
CA ILE A 33 -10.42 1.46 -5.39
C ILE A 33 -9.75 1.35 -4.01
N GLY A 34 -10.42 0.74 -3.03
CA GLY A 34 -9.81 0.46 -1.72
C GLY A 34 -8.55 -0.38 -1.84
N GLU A 35 -8.58 -1.41 -2.67
CA GLU A 35 -7.40 -2.25 -2.94
C GLU A 35 -6.27 -1.49 -3.65
N ILE A 36 -6.58 -0.64 -4.63
CA ILE A 36 -5.58 0.24 -5.26
C ILE A 36 -4.97 1.19 -4.21
N ALA A 37 -5.80 1.79 -3.35
CA ALA A 37 -5.36 2.72 -2.33
C ALA A 37 -4.41 2.06 -1.32
N MET A 38 -4.66 0.80 -0.94
CA MET A 38 -3.74 0.04 -0.08
C MET A 38 -2.35 -0.13 -0.72
N LEU A 39 -2.29 -0.46 -2.01
CA LEU A 39 -1.02 -0.60 -2.73
C LEU A 39 -0.28 0.73 -2.84
N ILE A 40 -0.99 1.81 -3.13
CA ILE A 40 -0.42 3.17 -3.17
C ILE A 40 0.07 3.59 -1.79
N GLY A 41 -0.73 3.35 -0.74
CA GLY A 41 -0.38 3.67 0.64
C GLY A 41 0.92 2.99 1.06
N TYR A 42 1.04 1.69 0.78
CA TYR A 42 2.27 0.93 1.07
C TYR A 42 3.52 1.55 0.43
N GLU A 43 3.44 1.94 -0.85
CA GLU A 43 4.56 2.58 -1.53
C GLU A 43 4.82 4.01 -1.02
N ALA A 44 3.76 4.77 -0.73
CA ALA A 44 3.86 6.13 -0.22
C ALA A 44 4.52 6.20 1.16
N THR A 45 4.36 5.17 1.98
CA THR A 45 4.95 5.08 3.32
C THR A 45 6.30 4.37 3.36
N ARG A 46 6.89 4.03 2.21
CA ARG A 46 8.15 3.25 2.14
C ARG A 46 9.33 3.93 2.86
N ASP A 47 9.36 5.25 2.84
CA ASP A 47 10.46 6.07 3.35
C ASP A 47 10.17 6.67 4.73
N LEU A 48 9.16 6.16 5.47
CA LEU A 48 8.90 6.62 6.83
C LEU A 48 10.10 6.30 7.75
N GLU A 49 10.47 7.27 8.56
CA GLU A 49 11.51 7.11 9.57
C GLU A 49 11.03 6.18 10.69
N LEU A 50 11.94 5.33 11.17
CA LEU A 50 11.71 4.42 12.28
C LEU A 50 12.74 4.68 13.37
N GLN A 51 12.39 4.34 14.61
CA GLN A 51 13.26 4.41 15.77
C GLN A 51 13.64 3.02 16.27
N GLU A 52 14.86 2.87 16.77
CA GLU A 52 15.33 1.64 17.41
C GLU A 52 14.82 1.60 18.86
N VAL A 53 14.06 0.58 19.22
CA VAL A 53 13.49 0.38 20.55
C VAL A 53 13.83 -1.01 21.08
N GLU A 54 14.19 -1.11 22.36
CA GLU A 54 14.41 -2.39 23.03
C GLU A 54 13.06 -2.97 23.49
N ILE A 55 12.78 -4.22 23.10
CA ILE A 55 11.55 -4.94 23.46
C ILE A 55 11.87 -6.32 24.07
N GLU A 56 10.92 -6.86 24.83
CA GLU A 56 10.95 -8.25 25.32
C GLU A 56 10.03 -9.11 24.46
N THR A 57 10.58 -10.11 23.78
CA THR A 57 9.78 -11.13 23.07
C THR A 57 9.51 -12.32 23.99
N PRO A 58 8.61 -13.27 23.63
CA PRO A 58 8.43 -14.49 24.41
C PRO A 58 9.69 -15.38 24.56
N ILE A 59 10.76 -15.09 23.82
CA ILE A 59 12.01 -15.86 23.83
C ILE A 59 13.12 -15.07 24.53
N CYS A 60 13.32 -13.80 24.16
CA CYS A 60 14.37 -12.93 24.71
C CYS A 60 14.17 -11.44 24.37
N LYS A 61 14.99 -10.59 24.99
CA LYS A 61 15.17 -9.18 24.61
C LYS A 61 15.80 -9.02 23.23
N THR A 62 15.31 -8.05 22.48
CA THR A 62 15.87 -7.66 21.18
C THR A 62 15.59 -6.19 20.88
N THR A 63 16.35 -5.60 19.96
CA THR A 63 16.07 -4.28 19.39
C THR A 63 15.27 -4.44 18.10
N VAL A 64 14.22 -3.64 17.92
CA VAL A 64 13.40 -3.58 16.70
C VAL A 64 13.22 -2.14 16.23
N LYS A 65 12.82 -1.99 14.96
CA LYS A 65 12.46 -0.71 14.38
C LYS A 65 10.94 -0.51 14.47
N GLU A 66 10.51 0.55 15.14
CA GLU A 66 9.10 0.97 15.29
C GLU A 66 8.88 2.38 14.73
#